data_AF-A0A7J4EMV9-F1
#
_entry.id   AF-A0A7J4EMV9-F1
#
_cell.length_a   1.000
_cell.length_b   1.000
_cell.length_c   1.000
_cell.angle_alpha   90.00
_cell.angle_beta   90.00
_cell.angle_gamma   90.00
#
_symmetry.space_group_name_H-M   'P 1'
#
loop_
_entity.id
_entity.type
_entity.pdbx_description
1 polymer ?
#
loop_
_entity_poly.entity_id
_entity_poly.type
_entity_poly.pdbx_seq_one_letter_code
_entity_poly.pdbx_strand_id
1 'polypeptide(L)'
;MKNILEYKTDFINLVLNTKEKIILDFKQQLSKKEHKEHLSSSEWEMFIKKSSLSFLSKFLLARIAEDNEVVKEKLTDKGLKIWKKFSKNIPIYKLVEIAFRDLERSGKTYTKLYKYTVYDDFRPNVDLVTEMILEFKKYNFANIDAKTIQEIYSALYPEEERKELQEFYVQSPILDYMLKEGEM
;
A
#
# COMPACT_ATOMS: atom_id res chain seq x y z
N MET A 1 -1.08 -9.86 -18.91
CA MET A 1 -1.33 -9.49 -17.49
C MET A 1 -2.63 -10.16 -17.08
N LYS A 2 -2.72 -10.62 -15.83
CA LYS A 2 -3.94 -11.18 -15.25
C LYS A 2 -4.96 -10.06 -15.07
N ASN A 3 -6.18 -10.25 -15.56
CA ASN A 3 -7.28 -9.32 -15.30
C ASN A 3 -7.70 -9.46 -13.83
N ILE A 4 -7.81 -8.35 -13.10
CA ILE A 4 -8.15 -8.39 -11.67
C ILE A 4 -9.53 -9.01 -11.39
N LEU A 5 -10.50 -8.85 -12.29
CA LEU A 5 -11.85 -9.39 -12.12
C LEU A 5 -11.86 -10.93 -12.22
N GLU A 6 -11.04 -11.49 -13.10
CA GLU A 6 -10.92 -12.94 -13.30
C GLU A 6 -10.09 -13.60 -12.19
N TYR A 7 -9.07 -12.91 -11.69
CA TYR A 7 -8.11 -13.43 -10.70
C TYR A 7 -8.28 -12.80 -9.31
N LYS A 8 -9.50 -12.37 -9.00
CA LYS A 8 -9.81 -11.61 -7.78
C LYS A 8 -9.42 -12.36 -6.50
N THR A 9 -9.81 -13.64 -6.38
CA THR A 9 -9.49 -14.46 -5.20
C THR A 9 -8.00 -14.63 -5.01
N ASP A 10 -7.27 -14.92 -6.09
CA ASP A 10 -5.80 -15.02 -6.06
C ASP A 10 -5.16 -13.70 -5.62
N PHE A 11 -5.70 -12.57 -6.11
CA PHE A 11 -5.19 -11.26 -5.75
C PHE A 11 -5.48 -10.91 -4.29
N ILE A 12 -6.67 -11.20 -3.78
CA ILE A 12 -7.00 -11.01 -2.36
C ILE A 12 -6.03 -11.82 -1.49
N ASN A 13 -5.78 -13.07 -1.83
CA ASN A 13 -4.80 -13.90 -1.11
C ASN A 13 -3.39 -13.31 -1.18
N LEU A 14 -2.96 -12.80 -2.34
CA LEU A 14 -1.69 -12.09 -2.48
C LEU A 14 -1.61 -10.86 -1.56
N VAL A 15 -2.68 -10.05 -1.51
CA VAL A 15 -2.76 -8.86 -0.66
C VAL A 15 -2.69 -9.23 0.82
N LEU A 16 -3.43 -10.25 1.26
CA LEU A 16 -3.42 -10.71 2.65
C LEU A 16 -2.04 -11.24 3.05
N ASN A 17 -1.44 -12.09 2.22
CA ASN A 17 -0.08 -12.61 2.47
C ASN A 17 0.96 -11.48 2.51
N THR A 18 0.80 -10.47 1.65
CA THR A 18 1.67 -9.29 1.64
C THR A 18 1.52 -8.47 2.93
N LYS A 19 0.29 -8.28 3.42
CA LYS A 19 0.03 -7.62 4.71
C LYS A 19 0.81 -8.30 5.84
N GLU A 20 0.71 -9.62 5.96
CA GLU A 20 1.39 -10.36 7.02
C GLU A 20 2.91 -10.25 6.94
N LYS A 21 3.48 -10.28 5.72
CA LYS A 21 4.91 -10.05 5.51
C LYS A 21 5.36 -8.66 5.95
N ILE A 22 4.58 -7.62 5.64
CA ILE A 22 4.87 -6.25 6.06
C ILE A 22 4.80 -6.12 7.58
N ILE A 23 3.76 -6.69 8.22
CA ILE A 23 3.62 -6.69 9.68
C ILE A 23 4.83 -7.35 10.33
N LEU A 24 5.26 -8.51 9.83
CA LEU A 24 6.43 -9.22 10.36
C LEU A 24 7.71 -8.39 10.22
N ASP A 25 7.93 -7.78 9.05
CA ASP A 25 9.07 -6.91 8.80
C ASP A 25 9.08 -5.71 9.77
N PHE A 26 7.93 -5.06 9.95
CA PHE A 26 7.81 -3.91 10.85
C PHE A 26 8.04 -4.30 12.32
N LYS A 27 7.54 -5.47 12.76
CA LYS A 27 7.82 -6.01 14.10
C LYS A 27 9.33 -6.25 14.30
N GLN A 28 10.04 -6.74 13.28
CA GLN A 28 11.50 -6.93 13.32
C GLN A 28 12.27 -5.60 13.31
N GLN A 29 11.75 -4.55 12.67
CA GLN A 29 12.35 -3.21 12.74
C GLN A 29 12.19 -2.60 14.13
N LEU A 30 11.03 -2.79 14.76
CA LEU A 30 10.77 -2.32 16.11
C LEU A 30 11.69 -2.97 17.13
N SER A 31 11.93 -4.28 17.03
CA SER A 31 12.86 -4.97 17.94
C SER A 31 14.32 -4.49 17.85
N LYS A 32 14.69 -3.84 16.72
CA LYS A 32 16.02 -3.28 16.49
C LYS A 32 16.14 -1.81 16.88
N LYS A 33 15.03 -1.06 16.97
CA LYS A 33 15.03 0.34 17.41
C LYS A 33 14.87 0.38 18.94
N GLU A 34 15.94 0.68 19.66
CA GLU A 34 15.95 0.82 21.13
C GLU A 34 15.11 2.01 21.68
N HIS A 35 14.29 2.66 20.85
CA HIS A 35 13.41 3.74 21.27
C HIS A 35 12.08 3.21 21.80
N LYS A 36 12.09 2.77 23.06
CA LYS A 36 10.85 2.56 23.82
C LYS A 36 10.38 3.89 24.41
N GLU A 37 9.63 4.65 23.65
CA GLU A 37 8.84 5.76 24.21
C GLU A 37 7.33 5.48 24.13
N HIS A 38 6.69 5.75 25.27
CA HIS A 38 5.27 5.93 25.61
C HIS A 38 4.18 4.93 25.18
N LEU A 39 4.40 4.01 24.24
CA LEU A 39 3.40 3.00 23.86
C LEU A 39 3.63 1.65 24.56
N SER A 40 2.55 1.06 25.06
CA SER A 40 2.50 -0.33 25.52
C SER A 40 2.64 -1.33 24.37
N SER A 41 2.86 -2.61 24.68
CA SER A 41 3.03 -3.66 23.67
C SER A 41 1.82 -3.80 22.73
N SER A 42 0.60 -3.69 23.26
CA SER A 42 -0.63 -3.75 22.46
C SER A 42 -0.79 -2.53 21.56
N GLU A 43 -0.46 -1.33 22.06
CA GLU A 43 -0.49 -0.10 21.27
C GLU A 43 0.55 -0.14 20.14
N TRP A 44 1.74 -0.70 20.39
CA TRP A 44 2.71 -0.96 19.33
C TRP A 44 2.18 -1.94 18.29
N GLU A 45 1.50 -3.00 18.70
CA GLU A 45 0.90 -3.94 17.76
C GLU A 45 -0.16 -3.26 16.87
N MET A 46 -1.02 -2.43 17.45
CA MET A 46 -1.98 -1.63 16.69
C MET A 46 -1.30 -0.64 15.75
N PHE A 47 -0.25 0.04 16.22
CA PHE A 47 0.52 0.98 15.41
C PHE A 47 1.16 0.30 14.20
N ILE A 48 1.74 -0.89 14.40
CA ILE A 48 2.37 -1.67 13.33
C ILE A 48 1.32 -2.15 12.32
N LYS A 49 0.17 -2.65 12.80
CA LYS A 49 -0.95 -3.04 11.93
C LYS A 49 -1.41 -1.85 11.08
N LYS A 50 -1.68 -0.70 11.71
CA LYS A 50 -2.13 0.52 11.03
C LYS A 50 -1.09 1.06 10.05
N SER A 51 0.20 1.00 10.39
CA SER A 51 1.30 1.37 9.49
C SER A 51 1.37 0.46 8.28
N SER A 52 1.23 -0.85 8.49
CA SER A 52 1.25 -1.86 7.44
C SER A 52 0.08 -1.66 6.47
N LEU A 53 -1.12 -1.46 7.00
CA LEU A 53 -2.32 -1.14 6.22
C LEU A 53 -2.13 0.17 5.44
N SER A 54 -1.63 1.23 6.08
CA SER A 54 -1.40 2.53 5.43
C SER A 54 -0.47 2.41 4.23
N PHE A 55 0.68 1.74 4.40
CA PHE A 55 1.64 1.51 3.33
C PHE A 55 1.04 0.69 2.18
N LEU A 56 0.40 -0.44 2.50
CA LEU A 56 -0.17 -1.34 1.50
C LEU A 56 -1.31 -0.67 0.73
N SER A 57 -2.16 0.12 1.39
CA SER A 57 -3.21 0.91 0.74
C SER A 57 -2.63 1.98 -0.18
N LYS A 58 -1.57 2.71 0.22
CA LYS A 58 -0.87 3.65 -0.67
C LYS A 58 -0.29 2.94 -1.89
N PHE A 59 0.26 1.74 -1.71
CA PHE A 59 0.80 0.94 -2.80
C PHE A 59 -0.28 0.47 -3.78
N LEU A 60 -1.39 -0.09 -3.26
CA LEU A 60 -2.53 -0.53 -4.05
C LEU A 60 -3.15 0.61 -4.85
N LEU A 61 -3.42 1.74 -4.19
CA LEU A 61 -3.98 2.91 -4.85
C LEU A 61 -3.03 3.46 -5.94
N ALA A 62 -1.71 3.35 -5.74
CA ALA A 62 -0.74 3.75 -6.76
C ALA A 62 -0.82 2.85 -8.00
N ARG A 63 -0.97 1.53 -7.82
CA ARG A 63 -1.17 0.60 -8.94
C ARG A 63 -2.46 0.87 -9.70
N ILE A 64 -3.57 1.12 -8.98
CA ILE A 64 -4.86 1.47 -9.58
C ILE A 64 -4.73 2.78 -10.37
N ALA A 65 -4.12 3.81 -9.78
CA ALA A 65 -3.95 5.11 -10.41
C ALA A 65 -3.08 5.06 -11.69
N GLU A 66 -2.03 4.23 -11.71
CA GLU A 66 -1.22 4.03 -12.91
C GLU A 66 -1.99 3.35 -14.04
N ASP A 67 -2.75 2.29 -13.74
CA ASP A 67 -3.51 1.54 -14.75
C ASP A 67 -4.73 2.33 -15.27
N ASN A 68 -5.18 3.33 -14.51
CA ASN A 68 -6.21 4.29 -14.90
C ASN A 68 -5.63 5.62 -15.45
N GLU A 69 -4.34 5.64 -15.77
CA GLU A 69 -3.63 6.78 -16.39
C GLU A 69 -3.65 8.11 -15.61
N VAL A 70 -3.97 8.07 -14.31
CA VAL A 70 -3.91 9.25 -13.42
C VAL A 70 -2.48 9.78 -13.33
N VAL A 71 -1.51 8.87 -13.28
CA VAL A 71 -0.07 9.18 -13.30
C VAL A 71 0.64 8.25 -14.28
N LYS A 72 1.84 8.65 -14.73
CA LYS A 72 2.66 7.79 -15.59
C LYS A 72 3.10 6.52 -14.86
N GLU A 73 2.93 5.39 -15.50
CA GLU A 73 3.26 4.07 -14.98
C GLU A 73 4.74 3.88 -14.62
N LYS A 74 4.99 3.28 -13.45
CA LYS A 74 6.31 2.93 -12.91
C LYS A 74 6.29 1.51 -12.36
N LEU A 75 5.17 1.11 -11.77
CA LEU A 75 4.99 -0.16 -11.07
C LEU A 75 4.28 -1.22 -11.96
N THR A 76 3.75 -0.84 -13.12
CA THR A 76 3.26 -1.79 -14.15
C THR A 76 4.42 -2.54 -14.81
N ASP A 77 4.13 -3.66 -15.48
CA ASP A 77 5.13 -4.37 -16.29
C ASP A 77 5.72 -3.47 -17.40
N LYS A 78 4.90 -2.60 -18.01
CA LYS A 78 5.35 -1.64 -19.03
C LYS A 78 6.20 -0.53 -18.42
N GLY A 79 5.80 0.03 -17.28
CA GLY A 79 6.57 1.03 -16.52
C GLY A 79 7.95 0.51 -16.13
N LEU A 80 8.02 -0.71 -15.60
CA LEU A 80 9.30 -1.34 -15.25
C LEU A 80 10.22 -1.53 -16.46
N LYS A 81 9.67 -1.93 -17.62
CA LYS A 81 10.42 -2.04 -18.88
C LYS A 81 10.96 -0.68 -19.35
N ILE A 82 10.18 0.39 -19.19
CA ILE A 82 10.61 1.76 -19.53
C ILE A 82 11.72 2.21 -18.59
N TRP A 83 11.54 2.06 -17.27
CA TRP A 83 12.53 2.47 -16.27
C TRP A 83 13.84 1.70 -16.40
N LYS A 84 13.79 0.40 -16.69
CA LYS A 84 14.99 -0.41 -16.94
C LYS A 84 15.81 0.12 -18.13
N LYS A 85 15.16 0.72 -19.13
CA LYS A 85 15.84 1.35 -20.28
C LYS A 85 16.36 2.75 -19.94
N PHE A 86 15.57 3.54 -19.20
CA PHE A 86 15.86 4.94 -18.93
C PHE A 86 16.90 5.15 -17.83
N SER A 87 16.89 4.31 -16.79
CA SER A 87 17.79 4.43 -15.66
C SER A 87 18.27 3.07 -15.18
N LYS A 88 19.47 2.67 -15.65
CA LYS A 88 20.11 1.41 -15.26
C LYS A 88 20.52 1.37 -13.78
N ASN A 89 20.57 2.53 -13.11
CA ASN A 89 21.12 2.68 -11.77
C ASN A 89 20.05 2.91 -10.69
N ILE A 90 18.75 3.01 -11.05
CA ILE A 90 17.68 3.13 -10.06
C ILE A 90 17.20 1.73 -9.68
N PRO A 91 17.36 1.32 -8.41
CA PRO A 91 16.82 0.05 -7.93
C PRO A 91 15.29 0.02 -8.04
N ILE A 92 14.72 -1.14 -8.33
CA ILE A 92 13.27 -1.32 -8.53
C ILE A 92 12.47 -0.82 -7.31
N TYR A 93 12.92 -1.11 -6.09
CA TYR A 93 12.23 -0.68 -4.87
C TYR A 93 12.05 0.86 -4.77
N LYS A 94 12.97 1.65 -5.37
CA LYS A 94 12.86 3.12 -5.37
C LYS A 94 11.72 3.64 -6.23
N LEU A 95 11.20 2.84 -7.15
CA LEU A 95 10.09 3.25 -8.00
C LEU A 95 8.80 3.48 -7.21
N VAL A 96 8.62 2.83 -6.05
CA VAL A 96 7.48 3.09 -5.14
C VAL A 96 7.54 4.49 -4.57
N GLU A 97 8.72 4.94 -4.11
CA GLU A 97 8.90 6.30 -3.60
C GLU A 97 8.62 7.35 -4.68
N ILE A 98 9.04 7.07 -5.93
CA ILE A 98 8.78 7.96 -7.06
C ILE A 98 7.28 7.97 -7.41
N ALA A 99 6.61 6.81 -7.41
CA ALA A 99 5.17 6.72 -7.65
C ALA A 99 4.37 7.50 -6.60
N PHE A 100 4.74 7.37 -5.31
CA PHE A 100 4.06 8.07 -4.23
C PHE A 100 4.24 9.59 -4.34
N ARG A 101 5.44 10.07 -4.69
CA ARG A 101 5.71 11.50 -4.90
C ARG A 101 4.94 12.08 -6.08
N ASP A 102 4.80 11.31 -7.16
CA ASP A 102 4.02 11.75 -8.31
C ASP A 102 2.53 11.89 -7.93
N LEU A 103 1.99 10.93 -7.16
CA LEU A 103 0.61 11.00 -6.66
C LEU A 103 0.40 12.13 -5.65
N GLU A 104 1.35 12.36 -4.75
CA GLU A 104 1.31 13.50 -3.83
C GLU A 104 1.20 14.85 -4.57
N ARG A 105 1.71 14.93 -5.80
CA ARG A 105 1.64 16.11 -6.66
C ARG A 105 0.45 16.12 -7.63
N SER A 106 -0.37 15.07 -7.63
CA SER A 106 -1.43 14.84 -8.61
C SER A 106 -2.80 15.26 -8.09
N GLY A 107 -3.04 16.57 -8.01
CA GLY A 107 -4.35 17.11 -7.62
C GLY A 107 -4.70 16.95 -6.14
N LYS A 108 -5.75 17.67 -5.70
CA LYS A 108 -6.04 17.87 -4.26
C LYS A 108 -6.29 16.58 -3.49
N THR A 109 -6.99 15.62 -4.09
CA THR A 109 -7.32 14.33 -3.45
C THR A 109 -6.04 13.55 -3.16
N TYR A 110 -5.25 13.23 -4.18
CA TYR A 110 -4.04 12.42 -4.01
C TYR A 110 -2.97 13.13 -3.17
N THR A 111 -2.86 14.47 -3.25
CA THR A 111 -2.01 15.24 -2.33
C THR A 111 -2.34 14.95 -0.87
N LYS A 112 -3.63 14.90 -0.50
CA LYS A 112 -4.03 14.58 0.88
C LYS A 112 -3.72 13.12 1.23
N LEU A 113 -3.94 12.18 0.31
CA LEU A 113 -3.78 10.74 0.56
C LEU A 113 -2.31 10.30 0.69
N TYR A 114 -1.41 10.94 -0.07
CA TYR A 114 0.01 10.60 -0.10
C TYR A 114 0.89 11.49 0.77
N LYS A 115 0.31 12.52 1.39
CA LYS A 115 1.01 13.34 2.39
C LYS A 115 1.63 12.43 3.47
N TYR A 116 2.84 12.78 3.88
CA TYR A 116 3.54 12.08 4.94
C TYR A 116 2.76 12.12 6.27
N THR A 117 2.75 10.98 6.96
CA THR A 117 2.15 10.73 8.26
C THR A 117 3.13 9.95 9.14
N VAL A 118 2.85 9.86 10.45
CA VAL A 118 3.63 9.04 11.39
C VAL A 118 3.72 7.56 10.98
N TYR A 119 2.75 7.07 10.19
CA TYR A 119 2.73 5.70 9.69
C TYR A 119 3.77 5.44 8.58
N ASP A 120 4.29 6.49 7.94
CA ASP A 120 5.29 6.41 6.88
C ASP A 120 6.73 6.27 7.41
N ASP A 121 6.90 6.33 8.74
CA ASP A 121 8.17 6.08 9.44
C ASP A 121 8.57 4.60 9.44
N PHE A 122 7.59 3.72 9.23
CA PHE A 122 7.82 2.32 8.94
C PHE A 122 7.72 2.11 7.44
N ARG A 123 8.76 1.51 6.85
CA ARG A 123 8.79 1.15 5.43
C ARG A 123 9.26 -0.28 5.29
N PRO A 124 8.67 -1.07 4.38
CA PRO A 124 9.11 -2.44 4.23
C PRO A 124 10.56 -2.46 3.76
N ASN A 125 11.30 -3.49 4.16
CA ASN A 125 12.64 -3.69 3.65
C ASN A 125 12.66 -3.74 2.10
N VAL A 126 13.82 -3.42 1.52
CA VAL A 126 13.96 -3.23 0.06
C VAL A 126 13.65 -4.49 -0.75
N ASP A 127 13.89 -5.67 -0.19
CA ASP A 127 13.64 -6.96 -0.84
C ASP A 127 12.13 -7.23 -0.90
N LEU A 128 11.42 -6.98 0.20
CA LEU A 128 9.96 -7.10 0.26
C LEU A 128 9.28 -6.10 -0.68
N VAL A 129 9.74 -4.85 -0.74
CA VAL A 129 9.21 -3.87 -1.72
C VAL A 129 9.44 -4.35 -3.15
N THR A 130 10.62 -4.91 -3.45
CA THR A 130 10.93 -5.46 -4.77
C THR A 130 10.02 -6.64 -5.11
N GLU A 131 9.81 -7.56 -4.16
CA GLU A 131 8.88 -8.69 -4.29
C GLU A 131 7.47 -8.19 -4.61
N MET A 132 6.95 -7.24 -3.82
CA MET A 132 5.64 -6.63 -4.04
C MET A 132 5.49 -6.09 -5.45
N ILE A 133 6.46 -5.32 -5.95
CA ILE A 133 6.42 -4.78 -7.32
C ILE A 133 6.36 -5.91 -8.35
N LEU A 134 7.16 -6.95 -8.18
CA LEU A 134 7.26 -8.06 -9.13
C LEU A 134 6.02 -8.98 -9.13
N GLU A 135 5.34 -9.12 -8.00
CA GLU A 135 4.10 -9.89 -7.90
C GLU A 135 2.89 -9.09 -8.37
N PHE A 136 2.77 -7.82 -7.95
CA PHE A 136 1.58 -7.00 -8.25
C PHE A 136 1.56 -6.50 -9.70
N LYS A 137 2.72 -6.34 -10.37
CA LYS A 137 2.76 -6.00 -11.80
C LYS A 137 2.08 -7.04 -12.71
N LYS A 138 1.85 -8.26 -12.19
CA LYS A 138 1.19 -9.34 -12.95
C LYS A 138 -0.28 -9.04 -13.16
N TYR A 139 -0.87 -8.14 -12.37
CA TYR A 139 -2.29 -7.79 -12.36
C TYR A 139 -2.53 -6.43 -13.04
N ASN A 140 -3.63 -6.34 -13.79
CA ASN A 140 -4.10 -5.11 -14.43
C ASN A 140 -5.40 -4.63 -13.75
N PHE A 141 -5.42 -3.36 -13.32
CA PHE A 141 -6.49 -2.69 -12.60
C PHE A 141 -7.31 -1.71 -13.45
N ALA A 142 -7.04 -1.59 -14.76
CA ALA A 142 -7.70 -0.60 -15.63
C ALA A 142 -9.24 -0.70 -15.66
N ASN A 143 -9.79 -1.89 -15.42
CA ASN A 143 -11.24 -2.15 -15.40
C ASN A 143 -11.74 -2.59 -14.02
N ILE A 144 -11.02 -2.25 -12.95
CA ILE A 144 -11.47 -2.60 -11.60
C ILE A 144 -12.75 -1.82 -11.27
N ASP A 145 -13.79 -2.52 -10.79
CA ASP A 145 -15.03 -1.90 -10.36
C ASP A 145 -15.03 -1.59 -8.85
N ALA A 146 -15.94 -0.71 -8.43
CA ALA A 146 -16.08 -0.30 -7.03
C ALA A 146 -16.33 -1.50 -6.10
N LYS A 147 -17.10 -2.49 -6.55
CA LYS A 147 -17.36 -3.72 -5.81
C LYS A 147 -16.08 -4.51 -5.54
N THR A 148 -15.22 -4.68 -6.55
CA THR A 148 -13.96 -5.41 -6.39
C THR A 148 -12.99 -4.65 -5.48
N ILE A 149 -12.95 -3.32 -5.59
CA ILE A 149 -12.24 -2.45 -4.64
C ILE A 149 -12.74 -2.73 -3.21
N GLN A 150 -14.05 -2.63 -2.97
CA GLN A 150 -14.67 -2.87 -1.67
C GLN A 150 -14.34 -4.25 -1.10
N GLU A 151 -14.38 -5.30 -1.92
CA GLU A 151 -14.05 -6.66 -1.48
C GLU A 151 -12.57 -6.81 -1.10
N ILE A 152 -11.64 -6.24 -1.88
CA ILE A 152 -10.21 -6.23 -1.55
C ILE A 152 -9.97 -5.50 -0.22
N TYR A 153 -10.59 -4.33 -0.03
CA TYR A 153 -10.41 -3.55 1.20
C TYR A 153 -11.10 -4.17 2.40
N SER A 154 -12.24 -4.82 2.22
CA SER A 154 -12.93 -5.54 3.30
C SER A 154 -12.15 -6.77 3.76
N ALA A 155 -11.47 -7.46 2.84
CA ALA A 155 -10.54 -8.52 3.21
C ALA A 155 -9.28 -7.96 3.91
N LEU A 156 -8.71 -6.87 3.37
CA LEU A 156 -7.49 -6.28 3.91
C LEU A 156 -7.70 -5.71 5.32
N TYR A 157 -8.84 -5.05 5.53
CA TYR A 157 -9.23 -4.36 6.75
C TYR A 157 -10.66 -4.76 7.18
N PRO A 158 -10.81 -5.91 7.86
CA PRO A 158 -12.11 -6.44 8.29
C PRO A 158 -12.81 -5.51 9.30
N GLU A 159 -14.14 -5.52 9.29
CA GLU A 159 -14.98 -4.64 10.12
C GLU A 159 -14.66 -4.73 11.62
N GLU A 160 -14.37 -5.94 12.09
CA GLU A 160 -13.99 -6.24 13.48
C GLU A 160 -12.77 -5.43 13.96
N GLU A 161 -11.82 -5.19 13.06
CA GLU A 161 -10.59 -4.44 13.35
C GLU A 161 -10.75 -2.93 13.07
N ARG A 162 -11.79 -2.51 12.34
CA ARG A 162 -11.94 -1.13 11.86
C ARG A 162 -12.04 -0.13 12.98
N LYS A 163 -13.01 -0.32 13.87
CA LYS A 163 -13.31 0.63 14.93
C LYS A 163 -12.08 0.89 15.81
N GLU A 164 -11.45 -0.19 16.27
CA GLU A 164 -10.29 -0.13 17.16
C GLU A 164 -9.10 0.59 16.49
N LEU A 165 -8.78 0.24 15.24
CA LEU A 165 -7.65 0.84 14.52
C LEU A 165 -7.95 2.27 14.04
N GLN A 166 -9.21 2.64 13.76
CA GLN A 166 -9.58 4.00 13.39
C GLN A 166 -9.43 4.96 14.57
N GLU A 167 -9.93 4.57 15.75
CA GLU A 167 -9.88 5.36 16.97
C GLU A 167 -8.45 5.45 17.54
N PHE A 168 -7.57 4.53 17.16
CA PHE A 168 -6.20 4.49 17.66
C PHE A 168 -5.27 5.56 17.06
N TYR A 169 -4.67 6.35 17.96
CA TYR A 169 -3.58 7.30 17.70
C TYR A 169 -3.97 8.45 16.77
N VAL A 170 -3.45 8.51 15.53
CA VAL A 170 -3.67 9.59 14.57
C VAL A 170 -4.46 9.07 13.36
N GLN A 171 -5.26 9.93 12.71
CA GLN A 171 -5.96 9.54 11.50
C GLN A 171 -5.00 9.21 10.36
N SER A 172 -5.36 8.23 9.53
CA SER A 172 -4.62 7.88 8.31
C SER A 172 -5.48 8.24 7.10
N PRO A 173 -5.17 9.33 6.37
CA PRO A 173 -6.01 9.80 5.27
C PRO A 173 -6.29 8.75 4.20
N ILE A 174 -5.31 7.88 3.93
CA ILE A 174 -5.46 6.80 2.96
C ILE A 174 -6.44 5.74 3.47
N LEU A 175 -6.38 5.35 4.75
CA LEU A 175 -7.29 4.35 5.31
C LEU A 175 -8.72 4.89 5.40
N ASP A 176 -8.88 6.14 5.82
CA ASP A 176 -10.18 6.81 5.86
C ASP A 176 -10.81 6.91 4.46
N TYR A 177 -9.99 7.19 3.44
CA TYR A 177 -10.43 7.20 2.06
C TYR A 177 -10.84 5.80 1.57
N MET A 178 -10.01 4.79 1.83
CA MET A 178 -10.32 3.42 1.38
C MET A 178 -11.59 2.86 2.02
N LEU A 179 -11.88 3.24 3.26
CA LEU A 179 -13.13 2.85 3.92
C LEU A 179 -14.34 3.56 3.31
N LYS A 180 -14.26 4.86 3.04
CA LYS A 180 -15.35 5.60 2.40
C LYS A 180 -15.66 5.11 0.99
N GLU A 181 -14.63 4.87 0.17
CA GLU A 181 -14.81 4.33 -1.18
C GLU A 181 -15.25 2.86 -1.17
N GLY A 182 -14.99 2.14 -0.07
CA GLY A 182 -15.48 0.79 0.16
C GLY A 182 -16.89 0.73 0.77
N GLU A 183 -17.53 1.86 1.06
CA GLU A 183 -18.90 1.94 1.59
C GLU A 183 -19.91 2.47 0.55
N MET A 184 -19.44 2.88 -0.63
CA MET A 184 -20.25 3.27 -1.80
C MET A 184 -20.51 2.09 -2.74
#